data_AF-A0A1H4ZR37-F1
#
_entry.id   AF-A0A1H4ZR37-F1
#
_cell.length_a   1.000
_cell.length_b   1.000
_cell.length_c   1.000
_cell.angle_alpha   90.00
_cell.angle_beta   90.00
_cell.angle_gamma   90.00
#
_symmetry.space_group_name_H-M   'P 1'
#
loop_
_entity.id
_entity.type
_entity.pdbx_description
1 polymer ?
#
loop_
_entity_poly.entity_id
_entity_poly.type
_entity_poly.pdbx_seq_one_letter_code
_entity_poly.pdbx_strand_id
1 'polypeptide(L)'
;MEKLKIESFTVTAPPAFVHYEVKLGIDPVFLEALGDAPGRYKVILREGQFHHSGSPTGDGEYTIQLENGAHHSGRVLYTVPRTTPEGKNSPEILEFHLQMGVLTDKDQ
;
A
#
# COMPACT_ATOMS: atom_id res chain seq x y z
N MET A 1 3.03 -17.68 -5.40
CA MET A 1 3.25 -16.32 -4.90
C MET A 1 2.39 -16.16 -3.68
N GLU A 2 3.02 -15.93 -2.54
CA GLU A 2 2.33 -15.75 -1.27
C GLU A 2 1.76 -14.35 -1.19
N LYS A 3 0.52 -14.26 -0.71
CA LYS A 3 -0.22 -13.00 -0.53
C LYS A 3 -0.65 -12.94 0.92
N LEU A 4 -0.28 -11.87 1.61
CA LEU A 4 -0.64 -11.65 3.00
C LEU A 4 -1.77 -10.64 3.09
N LYS A 5 -2.82 -10.97 3.83
CA LYS A 5 -3.98 -10.08 3.94
C LYS A 5 -3.65 -8.90 4.83
N ILE A 6 -3.99 -7.72 4.35
CA ILE A 6 -3.75 -6.45 5.02
C ILE A 6 -4.98 -6.09 5.85
N GLU A 7 -4.75 -5.80 7.12
CA GLU A 7 -5.75 -5.23 8.02
C GLU A 7 -5.76 -3.69 7.91
N SER A 8 -4.58 -3.07 7.90
CA SER A 8 -4.43 -1.63 7.72
C SER A 8 -3.17 -1.31 6.92
N PHE A 9 -3.24 -0.28 6.09
CA PHE A 9 -2.12 0.22 5.29
C PHE A 9 -2.22 1.73 5.24
N THR A 10 -1.15 2.44 5.58
CA THR A 10 -1.07 3.91 5.67
C THR A 10 0.20 4.41 5.00
N VAL A 11 0.16 5.55 4.28
CA VAL A 11 1.35 6.13 3.62
C VAL A 11 1.51 7.60 3.94
N THR A 12 2.65 8.02 4.45
CA THR A 12 2.95 9.43 4.68
C THR A 12 3.91 9.94 3.60
N ALA A 13 3.47 10.93 2.81
CA ALA A 13 4.26 11.52 1.73
C ALA A 13 4.30 13.06 1.86
N PRO A 14 5.45 13.72 2.02
CA PRO A 14 5.48 15.18 2.03
C PRO A 14 4.96 15.76 0.70
N PRO A 15 4.16 16.86 0.70
CA PRO A 15 3.76 17.68 1.86
C PRO A 15 2.46 17.24 2.55
N ALA A 16 1.80 16.14 2.14
CA ALA A 16 0.50 15.72 2.65
C ALA A 16 0.53 14.29 3.21
N PHE A 17 0.23 14.14 4.50
CA PHE A 17 0.02 12.83 5.13
C PHE A 17 -1.12 12.09 4.42
N VAL A 18 -0.83 11.03 3.67
CA VAL A 18 -1.84 10.25 2.97
C VAL A 18 -2.28 9.07 3.83
N HIS A 19 -3.16 9.35 4.79
CA HIS A 19 -3.68 8.27 5.60
C HIS A 19 -4.64 7.39 4.78
N TYR A 20 -4.16 6.22 4.39
CA TYR A 20 -5.00 5.14 3.91
C TYR A 20 -5.47 4.35 5.15
N GLU A 21 -6.75 4.03 5.18
CA GLU A 21 -7.34 3.09 6.15
C GLU A 21 -8.19 2.13 5.31
N VAL A 22 -7.84 0.85 5.34
CA VAL A 22 -8.58 -0.18 4.61
C VAL A 22 -9.93 -0.37 5.30
N LYS A 23 -11.02 -0.08 4.59
CA LYS A 23 -12.36 -0.26 5.17
C LYS A 23 -12.70 -1.73 5.34
N LEU A 24 -13.05 -2.11 6.57
CA LEU A 24 -13.68 -3.38 6.89
C LEU A 24 -14.94 -3.58 6.02
N GLY A 25 -15.06 -4.74 5.35
CA GLY A 25 -16.25 -5.13 4.58
C GLY A 25 -16.18 -4.87 3.05
N ILE A 26 -15.08 -4.36 2.54
CA ILE A 26 -14.79 -4.27 1.09
C ILE A 26 -13.83 -5.42 0.72
N ASP A 27 -13.71 -5.73 -0.58
CA ASP A 27 -12.77 -6.71 -1.13
C ASP A 27 -11.41 -6.65 -0.39
N PRO A 28 -10.85 -7.81 0.00
CA PRO A 28 -9.62 -7.85 0.77
C PRO A 28 -8.44 -7.27 -0.02
N VAL A 29 -7.59 -6.54 0.69
CA VAL A 29 -6.33 -6.00 0.18
C VAL A 29 -5.19 -6.92 0.59
N PHE A 30 -4.22 -7.12 -0.30
CA PHE A 30 -3.10 -8.02 -0.08
C PHE A 30 -1.75 -7.35 -0.28
N LEU A 31 -0.79 -7.76 0.54
CA LEU A 31 0.63 -7.53 0.33
C LEU A 31 1.17 -8.70 -0.49
N GLU A 32 1.71 -8.40 -1.67
CA GLU A 32 2.24 -9.42 -2.59
C GLU A 32 3.75 -9.24 -2.78
N ALA A 33 4.53 -10.30 -2.61
CA ALA A 33 5.96 -10.26 -2.91
C ALA A 33 6.20 -10.05 -4.42
N LEU A 34 7.11 -9.13 -4.74
CA LEU A 34 7.61 -8.94 -6.10
C LEU A 34 8.82 -9.85 -6.27
N GLY A 35 8.64 -10.94 -7.03
CA GLY A 35 9.64 -12.01 -7.15
C GLY A 35 10.95 -11.61 -7.86
N ASP A 36 11.09 -10.37 -8.30
CA ASP A 36 12.27 -9.80 -8.96
C ASP A 36 13.35 -9.35 -7.96
N ALA A 37 13.01 -9.06 -6.69
CA ALA A 37 13.99 -8.74 -5.66
C ALA A 37 13.49 -9.00 -4.23
N PRO A 38 14.33 -9.58 -3.33
CA PRO A 38 13.99 -9.70 -1.91
C PRO A 38 13.69 -8.33 -1.28
N GLY A 39 12.70 -8.29 -0.39
CA GLY A 39 12.30 -7.05 0.27
C GLY A 39 11.41 -6.13 -0.56
N ARG A 40 11.04 -6.51 -1.80
CA ARG A 40 10.11 -5.76 -2.64
C ARG A 40 8.73 -6.38 -2.63
N TYR A 41 7.73 -5.53 -2.44
CA TYR A 41 6.34 -5.94 -2.33
C TYR A 41 5.45 -4.95 -3.05
N LYS A 42 4.24 -5.37 -3.37
CA LYS A 42 3.20 -4.48 -3.88
C LYS A 42 1.91 -4.58 -3.09
N VAL A 43 1.18 -3.47 -3.11
CA VAL A 43 -0.19 -3.36 -2.60
C VAL A 43 -1.02 -2.71 -3.69
N ILE A 44 -2.17 -3.30 -4.01
CA ILE A 44 -3.10 -2.75 -5.01
C ILE A 44 -4.38 -2.32 -4.29
N LEU A 45 -4.71 -1.03 -4.40
CA LEU A 45 -5.96 -0.45 -3.93
C LEU A 45 -6.84 -0.09 -5.13
N ARG A 46 -8.13 -0.40 -5.05
CA ARG A 46 -9.15 0.01 -6.01
C ARG A 46 -9.99 1.13 -5.44
N GLU A 47 -10.59 1.93 -6.32
CA GLU A 47 -11.53 2.97 -5.92
C GLU A 47 -12.60 2.42 -4.97
N GLY A 48 -12.88 3.16 -3.91
CA GLY A 48 -13.79 2.75 -2.84
C GLY A 48 -13.13 1.95 -1.71
N GLN A 49 -11.98 1.29 -1.94
CA GLN A 49 -11.25 0.54 -0.90
C GLN A 49 -10.43 1.43 0.05
N PHE A 50 -10.29 2.70 -0.28
CA PHE A 50 -9.42 3.62 0.45
C PHE A 50 -10.01 5.03 0.51
N HIS A 51 -9.52 5.80 1.47
CA HIS A 51 -9.64 7.25 1.50
C HIS A 51 -8.24 7.86 1.48
N HIS A 52 -8.15 9.12 1.06
CA HIS A 52 -6.91 9.88 1.10
C HIS A 52 -7.21 11.36 1.34
N SER A 53 -6.25 12.06 1.95
CA SER A 53 -6.20 13.51 2.03
C SER A 53 -4.98 14.00 1.27
N GLY A 54 -5.16 14.84 0.24
CA GLY A 54 -4.08 15.29 -0.65
C GLY A 54 -3.89 14.41 -1.88
N SER A 55 -2.70 14.49 -2.51
CA SER A 55 -2.37 13.70 -3.71
C SER A 55 -2.31 12.20 -3.36
N PRO A 56 -3.14 11.35 -4.00
CA PRO A 56 -3.12 9.91 -3.74
C PRO A 56 -1.94 9.18 -4.38
N THR A 57 -1.11 9.87 -5.16
CA THR A 57 0.06 9.28 -5.85
C THR A 57 1.33 9.95 -5.37
N GLY A 58 2.40 9.17 -5.16
CA GLY A 58 3.70 9.70 -4.78
C GLY A 58 4.55 8.74 -3.94
N ASP A 59 5.81 9.12 -3.77
CA ASP A 59 6.76 8.42 -2.93
C ASP A 59 6.58 8.86 -1.46
N GLY A 60 6.91 7.98 -0.51
CA GLY A 60 6.67 8.26 0.91
C GLY A 60 7.13 7.14 1.83
N GLU A 61 6.80 7.28 3.11
CA GLU A 61 6.95 6.23 4.10
C GLU A 61 5.61 5.52 4.30
N TYR A 62 5.61 4.24 4.64
CA TYR A 62 4.36 3.53 4.91
C TYR A 62 4.44 2.73 6.20
N THR A 63 3.27 2.42 6.73
CA THR A 63 3.06 1.43 7.78
C THR A 63 1.96 0.48 7.36
N ILE A 64 2.12 -0.81 7.65
CA ILE A 64 1.16 -1.86 7.33
C ILE A 64 0.97 -2.76 8.54
N GLN A 65 -0.28 -3.16 8.77
CA GLN A 65 -0.68 -4.18 9.72
C GLN A 65 -1.32 -5.31 8.94
N LEU A 66 -0.84 -6.52 9.16
CA LEU A 66 -1.36 -7.74 8.56
C LEU A 66 -2.41 -8.36 9.47
N GLU A 67 -3.32 -9.15 8.90
CA GLU A 67 -4.39 -9.82 9.66
C GLU A 67 -3.88 -10.79 10.73
N ASN A 68 -2.65 -11.31 10.57
CA ASN A 68 -2.00 -12.14 11.58
C ASN A 68 -1.38 -11.33 12.74
N GLY A 69 -1.55 -10.01 12.76
CA GLY A 69 -1.03 -9.11 13.79
C GLY A 69 0.42 -8.65 13.56
N ALA A 70 1.07 -9.04 12.46
CA ALA A 70 2.39 -8.54 12.11
C ALA A 70 2.32 -7.07 11.64
N HIS A 71 3.34 -6.30 11.99
CA HIS A 71 3.45 -4.89 11.64
C HIS A 71 4.75 -4.63 10.88
N HIS A 72 4.64 -3.94 9.75
CA HIS A 72 5.82 -3.52 8.99
C HIS A 72 5.76 -2.04 8.62
N SER A 73 6.92 -1.46 8.43
CA SER A 73 7.09 -0.11 7.90
C SER A 73 8.24 -0.08 6.91
N GLY A 74 8.25 0.96 6.07
CA GLY A 74 9.26 1.08 5.04
C GLY A 74 9.01 2.27 4.14
N ARG A 75 9.48 2.17 2.90
CA ARG A 75 9.33 3.23 1.89
C ARG A 75 8.53 2.77 0.69
N VAL A 76 7.66 3.64 0.22
CA VAL A 76 7.06 3.56 -1.11
C VAL A 76 8.13 3.99 -2.11
N LEU A 77 8.53 3.08 -2.99
CA LEU A 77 9.49 3.33 -4.06
C LEU A 77 8.86 4.12 -5.20
N TYR A 78 7.60 3.80 -5.54
CA TYR A 78 6.77 4.49 -6.51
C TYR A 78 5.33 3.99 -6.48
N THR A 79 4.44 4.74 -7.14
CA THR A 79 3.04 4.36 -7.37
C THR A 79 2.73 4.27 -8.86
N VAL A 80 1.74 3.43 -9.19
CA VAL A 80 1.15 3.34 -10.54
C VAL A 80 -0.37 3.57 -10.42
N PRO A 81 -0.93 4.61 -11.07
CA PRO A 81 -0.22 5.65 -11.82
C PRO A 81 0.63 6.56 -10.91
N ARG A 82 1.62 7.25 -11.50
CA ARG A 82 2.45 8.22 -10.78
C ARG A 82 1.74 9.55 -10.51
N THR A 83 0.67 9.83 -11.23
CA THR A 83 -0.14 11.03 -11.11
C THR A 83 -1.61 10.67 -11.12
N THR A 84 -2.43 11.47 -10.45
CA THR A 84 -3.89 11.32 -10.53
C THR A 84 -4.36 11.77 -11.92
N PRO A 85 -5.30 11.04 -12.57
CA PRO A 85 -5.90 11.47 -13.82
C PRO A 85 -6.56 12.85 -13.70
N GLU A 86 -6.48 13.65 -14.76
CA GLU A 86 -7.10 14.98 -14.80
C GLU A 86 -8.62 14.89 -14.56
N GLY A 87 -9.15 15.81 -13.74
CA GLY A 87 -10.57 15.86 -13.41
C GLY A 87 -11.06 14.77 -12.44
N LYS A 88 -10.17 13.89 -11.94
CA LYS A 88 -10.49 12.91 -10.89
C LYS A 88 -9.82 13.27 -9.57
N ASN A 89 -10.46 12.90 -8.46
CA ASN A 89 -9.89 13.02 -7.12
C ASN A 89 -8.90 11.88 -6.82
N SER A 90 -9.12 10.69 -7.41
CA SER A 90 -8.24 9.53 -7.30
C SER A 90 -8.27 8.64 -8.55
N PRO A 91 -7.23 7.83 -8.78
CA PRO A 91 -7.25 6.77 -9.78
C PRO A 91 -8.22 5.63 -9.41
N GLU A 92 -8.75 4.94 -10.42
CA GLU A 92 -9.59 3.73 -10.22
C GLU A 92 -8.81 2.57 -9.59
N ILE A 93 -7.52 2.47 -9.91
CA ILE A 93 -6.57 1.49 -9.37
C ILE A 93 -5.29 2.23 -9.04
N LEU A 94 -4.76 1.95 -7.85
CA LEU A 94 -3.52 2.48 -7.35
C LEU A 94 -2.64 1.34 -6.83
N GLU A 95 -1.51 1.13 -7.48
CA GLU A 95 -0.53 0.13 -7.11
C GLU A 95 0.68 0.80 -6.45
N PHE A 96 1.02 0.37 -5.24
CA PHE A 96 2.19 0.81 -4.51
C PHE A 96 3.29 -0.23 -4.64
N HIS A 97 4.49 0.21 -4.96
CA HIS A 97 5.69 -0.61 -4.88
C HIS A 97 6.46 -0.24 -3.63
N LEU A 98 6.64 -1.20 -2.75
CA LEU A 98 7.14 -1.03 -1.40
C LEU A 98 8.52 -1.64 -1.27
N GLN A 99 9.38 -0.96 -0.51
CA GLN A 99 10.63 -1.51 0.00
C GLN A 99 10.47 -1.76 1.50
N MET A 100 10.66 -3.01 1.88
CA MET A 100 10.53 -3.49 3.26
C MET A 100 11.67 -4.44 3.63
N GLY A 101 11.87 -4.66 4.93
CA GLY A 101 12.73 -5.75 5.40
C GLY A 101 12.19 -7.10 4.92
N VAL A 102 13.06 -8.06 4.61
CA VAL A 102 12.61 -9.38 4.13
C VAL A 102 11.68 -10.00 5.18
N LEU A 103 10.45 -10.37 4.75
CA LEU A 103 9.51 -11.08 5.61
C LEU A 103 10.09 -12.43 6.03
N THR A 104 9.87 -12.81 7.28
CA THR A 104 10.32 -14.07 7.86
C THR A 104 9.15 -15.03 8.01
N ASP A 105 9.43 -16.32 8.26
CA ASP A 105 8.39 -17.35 8.48
C ASP A 105 7.41 -17.03 9.62
N LYS A 106 7.73 -16.05 10.50
CA LYS A 106 6.84 -15.60 11.57
C LYS A 106 5.79 -14.59 11.10
N ASP A 107 6.01 -14.00 9.93
CA ASP A 107 5.17 -12.95 9.35
C ASP A 107 4.15 -13.53 8.34
N GLN A 108 4.26 -14.83 8.03
CA GLN A 108 3.42 -15.61 7.11
C GLN A 108 2.37 -16.41 7.88
#